data_AF-A0A6M1SXV2-F1
#
_entry.id   AF-A0A6M1SXV2-F1
#
_cell.length_a   1.000
_cell.length_b   1.000
_cell.length_c   1.000
_cell.angle_alpha   90.00
_cell.angle_beta   90.00
_cell.angle_gamma   90.00
#
_symmetry.space_group_name_H-M   'P 1'
#
loop_
_entity.id
_entity.type
_entity.pdbx_description
1 polymer ?
#
loop_
_entity_poly.entity_id
_entity_poly.type
_entity_poly.pdbx_seq_one_letter_code
_entity_poly.pdbx_strand_id
1 'polypeptide(L)'
;MKLNFHKNHKLLFGVIFWGFVFLSLIIAVFPALWVQQENKPLPASEPMSEVERRGMKVFINEGCVYCHTQQVRPIAMDENWGRPSAPGDYARVNRPSVWRQTPAVLGSERTGPDLSNIGKRQPSAVWHYMHLYNPRSVVEESIMPSYPWLFKVAENPSKNAMVVSMPGDYGPSNGKIIATEKAKALVAYLKSLKQVSTDARPTAAQKAKADSVAAQAAKKEISGATIYADNCASCHQSDGKGVQGVFPPMVDDPVVMAKDPTKHIQVVLYGLQGKTIKGTAYQGAMQPFGKLLSDEEVAAVINHERTSWGNDAPTVTAEDVAKVRKNDELNKIQAEE
;
A
#
# COMPACT_ATOMS: atom_id res chain seq x y z
N MET A 1 -57.06 4.71 -35.54
CA MET A 1 -56.15 5.27 -36.57
C MET A 1 -55.47 4.10 -37.28
N LYS A 2 -55.57 3.94 -38.60
CA LYS A 2 -54.87 2.84 -39.30
C LYS A 2 -53.38 3.20 -39.41
N LEU A 3 -52.51 2.40 -38.80
CA LEU A 3 -51.06 2.59 -38.84
C LEU A 3 -50.50 2.11 -40.19
N ASN A 4 -50.38 3.02 -41.17
CA ASN A 4 -49.87 2.70 -42.51
C ASN A 4 -48.34 2.89 -42.60
N PHE A 5 -47.59 2.01 -41.94
CA PHE A 5 -46.12 2.06 -41.87
C PHE A 5 -45.42 2.09 -43.24
N HIS A 6 -46.01 1.45 -44.26
CA HIS A 6 -45.45 1.37 -45.61
C HIS A 6 -45.59 2.68 -46.43
N LYS A 7 -46.48 3.60 -46.04
CA LYS A 7 -46.66 4.91 -46.71
C LYS A 7 -46.19 6.09 -45.88
N ASN A 8 -46.20 5.95 -44.55
CA ASN A 8 -45.84 7.02 -43.64
C ASN A 8 -44.48 6.72 -42.98
N HIS A 9 -43.41 7.11 -43.65
CA HIS A 9 -42.03 6.92 -43.18
C HIS A 9 -41.75 7.64 -41.85
N LYS A 10 -42.40 8.79 -41.59
CA LYS A 10 -42.29 9.49 -40.30
C LYS A 10 -42.86 8.66 -39.15
N LEU A 11 -43.99 7.98 -39.40
CA LEU A 11 -44.59 7.06 -38.43
C LEU A 11 -43.70 5.83 -38.19
N LEU A 12 -43.16 5.22 -39.26
CA LEU A 12 -42.25 4.08 -39.14
C LEU A 12 -40.98 4.44 -38.35
N PHE A 13 -40.29 5.51 -38.76
CA PHE A 13 -39.08 5.97 -38.08
C PHE A 13 -39.38 6.38 -36.63
N GLY A 14 -40.45 7.13 -36.40
CA GLY A 14 -40.84 7.56 -35.05
C GLY A 14 -41.10 6.37 -34.13
N VAL A 15 -41.84 5.35 -34.59
CA VAL A 15 -42.12 4.15 -33.78
C VAL A 15 -40.85 3.37 -33.49
N ILE A 16 -39.95 3.17 -34.46
CA ILE A 16 -38.68 2.47 -34.25
C ILE A 16 -37.78 3.26 -33.31
N PHE A 17 -37.61 4.57 -33.52
CA PHE A 17 -36.76 5.43 -32.71
C PHE A 17 -37.25 5.46 -31.25
N TRP A 18 -38.53 5.74 -31.03
CA TRP A 18 -39.08 5.76 -29.67
C TRP A 18 -39.11 4.39 -29.03
N GLY A 19 -39.35 3.33 -29.81
CA GLY A 19 -39.21 1.95 -29.35
C GLY A 19 -37.78 1.65 -28.87
N PHE A 20 -36.77 2.05 -29.64
CA PHE A 20 -35.36 1.90 -29.27
C PHE A 20 -35.00 2.72 -28.01
N VAL A 21 -35.44 3.98 -27.92
CA VAL A 21 -35.23 4.83 -26.73
C VAL A 21 -35.88 4.20 -25.50
N PHE A 22 -37.14 3.76 -25.62
CA PHE A 22 -37.88 3.11 -24.53
C PHE A 22 -37.19 1.82 -24.05
N LEU A 23 -36.83 0.93 -24.99
CA LEU A 23 -36.11 -0.30 -24.68
C LEU A 23 -34.74 -0.01 -24.05
N SER A 24 -34.02 1.01 -24.53
CA SER A 24 -32.73 1.42 -23.96
C SER A 24 -32.88 1.91 -22.52
N LEU A 25 -33.93 2.68 -22.22
CA LEU A 25 -34.22 3.13 -20.87
C LEU A 25 -34.51 1.94 -19.94
N ILE A 26 -35.32 0.98 -20.39
CA ILE A 26 -35.72 -0.18 -19.58
C ILE A 26 -34.62 -1.21 -19.39
N ILE A 27 -33.84 -1.49 -20.44
CA ILE A 27 -32.87 -2.59 -20.42
C ILE A 27 -31.50 -2.12 -19.94
N ALA A 28 -31.13 -0.85 -20.20
CA ALA A 28 -29.80 -0.33 -19.84
C ALA A 28 -29.86 0.69 -18.69
N VAL A 29 -30.66 1.75 -18.82
CA VAL A 29 -30.58 2.89 -17.90
C VAL A 29 -31.19 2.56 -16.53
N PHE A 30 -32.41 2.05 -16.47
CA PHE A 30 -33.07 1.73 -15.20
C PHE A 30 -32.31 0.63 -14.41
N PRO A 31 -31.86 -0.48 -15.02
CA PRO A 31 -31.06 -1.47 -14.31
C PRO A 31 -29.74 -0.91 -13.80
N ALA A 32 -29.05 -0.07 -14.57
CA ALA A 32 -27.82 0.58 -14.11
C ALA A 32 -28.06 1.50 -12.91
N LEU A 33 -29.13 2.30 -12.94
CA LEU A 33 -29.52 3.16 -11.81
C LEU A 33 -29.91 2.34 -10.58
N TRP A 34 -30.64 1.24 -10.77
CA TRP A 34 -31.01 0.31 -9.70
C TRP A 34 -29.77 -0.30 -9.04
N VAL A 35 -28.83 -0.82 -9.84
CA VAL A 35 -27.56 -1.36 -9.34
C VAL A 35 -26.75 -0.30 -8.57
N GLN A 36 -26.73 0.95 -9.05
CA GLN A 36 -26.02 2.03 -8.36
C GLN A 36 -26.68 2.40 -7.02
N GLN A 37 -28.00 2.30 -6.90
CA GLN A 37 -28.74 2.61 -5.68
C GLN A 37 -28.73 1.46 -4.67
N GLU A 38 -28.79 0.21 -5.13
CA GLU A 38 -28.90 -0.97 -4.28
C GLU A 38 -27.56 -1.54 -3.84
N ASN A 39 -26.47 -1.30 -4.57
CA ASN A 39 -25.15 -1.75 -4.14
C ASN A 39 -24.69 -0.98 -2.90
N LYS A 40 -24.92 -1.58 -1.74
CA LYS A 40 -24.44 -1.04 -0.46
C LYS A 40 -22.94 -1.29 -0.32
N PRO A 41 -22.21 -0.34 0.27
CA PRO A 41 -20.81 -0.57 0.60
C PRO A 41 -20.68 -1.70 1.63
N LEU A 42 -19.58 -2.42 1.56
CA LEU A 42 -19.29 -3.47 2.54
C LEU A 42 -19.20 -2.85 3.95
N PRO A 43 -19.71 -3.53 5.01
CA PRO A 43 -19.84 -2.88 6.32
C PRO A 43 -18.51 -2.42 6.94
N ALA A 44 -17.43 -3.15 6.67
CA ALA A 44 -16.08 -2.80 7.13
C ALA A 44 -15.33 -1.85 6.17
N SER A 45 -15.94 -1.44 5.04
CA SER A 45 -15.30 -0.53 4.10
C SER A 45 -15.41 0.92 4.58
N GLU A 46 -14.28 1.61 4.63
CA GLU A 46 -14.20 3.03 4.96
C GLU A 46 -14.33 3.91 3.71
N PRO A 47 -14.90 5.11 3.82
CA PRO A 47 -14.92 6.06 2.72
C PRO A 47 -13.52 6.61 2.43
N MET A 48 -13.21 6.77 1.15
CA MET A 48 -11.94 7.32 0.68
C MET A 48 -11.74 8.76 1.18
N SER A 49 -10.56 9.04 1.73
CA SER A 49 -10.15 10.38 2.14
C SER A 49 -9.99 11.33 0.95
N GLU A 50 -9.95 12.64 1.18
CA GLU A 50 -9.80 13.60 0.07
C GLU A 50 -8.41 13.50 -0.60
N VAL A 51 -7.38 13.12 0.16
CA VAL A 51 -6.04 12.87 -0.39
C VAL A 51 -6.05 11.65 -1.31
N GLU A 52 -6.68 10.56 -0.88
CA GLU A 52 -6.83 9.36 -1.70
C GLU A 52 -7.69 9.62 -2.94
N ARG A 53 -8.75 10.44 -2.84
CA ARG A 53 -9.58 10.81 -4.00
C ARG A 53 -8.79 11.61 -5.03
N ARG A 54 -7.88 12.49 -4.58
CA ARG A 54 -6.92 13.15 -5.47
C ARG A 54 -5.94 12.14 -6.07
N GLY A 55 -5.47 11.18 -5.28
CA GLY A 55 -4.60 10.10 -5.74
C GLY A 55 -5.23 9.24 -6.84
N MET A 56 -6.49 8.87 -6.69
CA MET A 56 -7.27 8.17 -7.71
C MET A 56 -7.36 8.97 -9.01
N LYS A 57 -7.50 10.30 -8.94
CA LYS A 57 -7.46 11.16 -10.13
C LYS A 57 -6.08 11.15 -10.80
N VAL A 58 -5.00 11.13 -10.02
CA VAL A 58 -3.64 10.97 -10.56
C VAL A 58 -3.53 9.61 -11.24
N PHE A 59 -3.95 8.52 -10.59
CA PHE A 59 -3.96 7.17 -11.17
C PHE A 59 -4.65 7.10 -12.53
N ILE A 60 -5.80 7.78 -12.68
CA ILE A 60 -6.52 7.87 -13.95
C ILE A 60 -5.76 8.72 -14.97
N ASN A 61 -5.28 9.90 -14.57
CA ASN A 61 -4.61 10.85 -15.47
C ASN A 61 -3.27 10.32 -16.00
N GLU A 62 -2.56 9.54 -15.20
CA GLU A 62 -1.30 8.88 -15.57
C GLU A 62 -1.53 7.60 -16.40
N GLY A 63 -2.79 7.21 -16.64
CA GLY A 63 -3.14 6.05 -17.46
C GLY A 63 -2.86 4.71 -16.80
N CYS A 64 -2.69 4.66 -15.46
CA CYS A 64 -2.38 3.40 -14.76
C CYS A 64 -3.47 2.34 -14.94
N VAL A 65 -4.72 2.77 -15.14
CA VAL A 65 -5.88 1.91 -15.42
C VAL A 65 -5.74 1.11 -16.73
N TYR A 66 -4.87 1.54 -17.64
CA TYR A 66 -4.62 0.78 -18.85
C TYR A 66 -3.88 -0.50 -18.49
N CYS A 67 -2.78 -0.44 -17.73
CA CYS A 67 -1.98 -1.63 -17.43
C CYS A 67 -2.43 -2.44 -16.19
N HIS A 68 -3.12 -1.79 -15.24
CA HIS A 68 -3.44 -2.38 -13.93
C HIS A 68 -4.95 -2.48 -13.70
N THR A 69 -5.41 -3.70 -13.44
CA THR A 69 -6.78 -3.95 -13.02
C THR A 69 -6.97 -3.68 -11.54
N GLN A 70 -8.21 -3.36 -11.16
CA GLN A 70 -8.67 -3.40 -9.77
C GLN A 70 -9.95 -4.24 -9.71
N GLN A 71 -9.87 -5.43 -10.28
CA GLN A 71 -10.94 -6.42 -10.30
C GLN A 71 -10.33 -7.82 -10.23
N VAL A 72 -10.35 -8.39 -9.02
CA VAL A 72 -9.94 -9.77 -8.79
C VAL A 72 -11.08 -10.69 -9.24
N ARG A 73 -10.80 -11.57 -10.20
CA ARG A 73 -11.79 -12.50 -10.76
C ARG A 73 -11.87 -13.76 -9.89
N PRO A 74 -13.02 -14.47 -9.86
CA PRO A 74 -13.15 -15.74 -9.16
C PRO A 74 -12.54 -16.91 -9.95
N ILE A 75 -11.23 -16.83 -10.23
CA ILE A 75 -10.46 -17.87 -10.92
C ILE A 75 -9.15 -18.12 -10.18
N ALA A 76 -8.62 -19.34 -10.23
CA ALA A 76 -7.42 -19.74 -9.49
C ALA A 76 -6.21 -18.82 -9.73
N MET A 77 -6.03 -18.34 -10.97
CA MET A 77 -4.90 -17.45 -11.33
C MET A 77 -4.93 -16.09 -10.62
N ASP A 78 -6.10 -15.65 -10.14
CA ASP A 78 -6.30 -14.33 -9.54
C ASP A 78 -6.25 -14.37 -7.99
N GLU A 79 -6.21 -15.55 -7.38
CA GLU A 79 -6.26 -15.74 -5.91
C GLU A 79 -5.11 -15.03 -5.18
N ASN A 80 -3.94 -14.94 -5.80
CA ASN A 80 -2.76 -14.26 -5.24
C ASN A 80 -2.94 -12.74 -5.12
N TRP A 81 -3.95 -12.15 -5.78
CA TRP A 81 -4.19 -10.71 -5.76
C TRP A 81 -5.16 -10.29 -4.67
N GLY A 82 -5.98 -11.20 -4.15
CA GLY A 82 -6.97 -10.92 -3.12
C GLY A 82 -8.16 -11.86 -3.23
N ARG A 83 -9.22 -11.55 -2.49
CA ARG A 83 -10.49 -12.26 -2.67
C ARG A 83 -11.17 -11.79 -3.96
N PRO A 84 -12.08 -12.58 -4.55
CA PRO A 84 -12.89 -12.12 -5.67
C PRO A 84 -13.57 -10.78 -5.34
N SER A 85 -13.53 -9.85 -6.28
CA SER A 85 -14.17 -8.54 -6.14
C SER A 85 -15.68 -8.69 -6.04
N ALA A 86 -16.29 -7.90 -5.16
CA ALA A 86 -17.74 -7.86 -4.95
C ALA A 86 -18.28 -6.47 -5.33
N PRO A 87 -19.56 -6.34 -5.73
CA PRO A 87 -20.15 -5.03 -6.05
C PRO A 87 -19.98 -3.98 -4.95
N GLY A 88 -20.02 -4.41 -3.68
CA GLY A 88 -19.83 -3.54 -2.51
C GLY A 88 -18.43 -2.90 -2.40
N ASP A 89 -17.42 -3.44 -3.09
CA ASP A 89 -16.07 -2.83 -3.16
C ASP A 89 -16.09 -1.50 -3.92
N TYR A 90 -17.03 -1.34 -4.86
CA TYR A 90 -17.13 -0.18 -5.74
C TYR A 90 -18.29 0.75 -5.40
N ALA A 91 -19.14 0.35 -4.44
CA ALA A 91 -20.33 1.09 -4.03
C ALA A 91 -20.04 2.53 -3.57
N ARG A 92 -18.85 2.82 -3.04
CA ARG A 92 -18.44 4.17 -2.60
C ARG A 92 -17.82 5.01 -3.73
N VAL A 93 -17.59 4.43 -4.90
CA VAL A 93 -16.84 5.04 -6.00
C VAL A 93 -17.83 5.70 -6.97
N ASN A 94 -18.10 6.98 -6.72
CA ASN A 94 -19.11 7.76 -7.45
C ASN A 94 -18.55 8.54 -8.63
N ARG A 95 -19.30 8.55 -9.73
CA ARG A 95 -19.01 9.25 -11.00
C ARG A 95 -18.40 10.64 -10.77
N PRO A 96 -17.23 10.97 -11.38
CA PRO A 96 -16.56 12.24 -11.10
C PRO A 96 -17.20 13.46 -11.79
N SER A 97 -18.01 13.26 -12.84
CA SER A 97 -18.81 14.30 -13.50
C SER A 97 -19.86 13.68 -14.40
N VAL A 98 -20.91 14.42 -14.80
CA VAL A 98 -21.97 13.93 -15.71
C VAL A 98 -21.47 13.38 -17.06
N TRP A 99 -20.24 13.70 -17.49
CA TRP A 99 -19.68 13.27 -18.78
C TRP A 99 -18.62 12.17 -18.69
N ARG A 100 -18.07 11.91 -17.50
CA ARG A 100 -17.07 10.84 -17.28
C ARG A 100 -17.71 9.67 -16.56
N GLN A 101 -17.93 8.54 -17.24
CA GLN A 101 -18.49 7.33 -16.62
C GLN A 101 -17.54 6.70 -15.60
N THR A 102 -18.17 6.01 -14.64
CA THR A 102 -17.67 5.19 -13.51
C THR A 102 -16.21 5.39 -13.10
N PRO A 103 -15.92 5.88 -11.87
CA PRO A 103 -14.54 5.96 -11.37
C PRO A 103 -14.03 4.63 -10.85
N ALA A 104 -14.83 3.56 -10.93
CA ALA A 104 -14.36 2.22 -10.64
C ALA A 104 -13.29 1.90 -11.69
N VAL A 105 -12.04 2.04 -11.27
CA VAL A 105 -10.84 1.81 -12.09
C VAL A 105 -10.59 0.32 -12.19
N LEU A 106 -11.58 -0.42 -12.71
CA LEU A 106 -11.55 -1.87 -12.86
C LEU A 106 -10.37 -2.33 -13.74
N GLY A 107 -9.89 -1.44 -14.62
CA GLY A 107 -8.82 -1.70 -15.58
C GLY A 107 -9.37 -2.07 -16.95
N SER A 108 -8.57 -1.86 -17.99
CA SER A 108 -8.89 -2.34 -19.34
C SER A 108 -8.13 -3.61 -19.72
N GLU A 109 -6.88 -3.73 -19.26
CA GLU A 109 -6.03 -4.91 -19.46
C GLU A 109 -5.16 -5.14 -18.21
N ARG A 110 -4.52 -6.31 -18.16
CA ARG A 110 -3.63 -6.71 -17.06
C ARG A 110 -2.24 -6.98 -17.60
N THR A 111 -1.53 -5.90 -17.92
CA THR A 111 -0.12 -5.91 -18.28
C THR A 111 0.75 -5.93 -17.01
N GLY A 112 0.33 -5.21 -15.97
CA GLY A 112 0.87 -5.31 -14.61
C GLY A 112 -0.10 -6.03 -13.65
N PRO A 113 0.32 -6.29 -12.38
CA PRO A 113 -0.53 -6.96 -11.40
C PRO A 113 -1.85 -6.24 -11.11
N ASP A 114 -2.85 -6.98 -10.64
CA ASP A 114 -4.07 -6.39 -10.09
C ASP A 114 -3.75 -5.65 -8.77
N LEU A 115 -4.36 -4.47 -8.59
CA LEU A 115 -4.09 -3.55 -7.50
C LEU A 115 -5.23 -3.44 -6.46
N SER A 116 -6.33 -4.20 -6.60
CA SER A 116 -7.46 -4.14 -5.65
C SER A 116 -7.07 -4.29 -4.18
N ASN A 117 -5.99 -5.00 -3.90
CA ASN A 117 -5.50 -5.27 -2.55
C ASN A 117 -4.02 -4.87 -2.36
N ILE A 118 -3.50 -3.96 -3.20
CA ILE A 118 -2.07 -3.61 -3.17
C ILE A 118 -1.66 -2.96 -1.84
N GLY A 119 -2.57 -2.24 -1.16
CA GLY A 119 -2.28 -1.65 0.15
C GLY A 119 -2.03 -2.68 1.26
N LYS A 120 -2.49 -3.93 1.09
CA LYS A 120 -2.13 -5.05 1.97
C LYS A 120 -0.87 -5.76 1.51
N ARG A 121 -0.72 -5.97 0.19
CA ARG A 121 0.41 -6.70 -0.40
C ARG A 121 1.71 -5.91 -0.38
N GLN A 122 1.63 -4.60 -0.51
CA GLN A 122 2.75 -3.65 -0.49
C GLN A 122 2.37 -2.43 0.37
N PRO A 123 2.52 -2.52 1.71
CA PRO A 123 2.14 -1.43 2.64
C PRO A 123 3.13 -0.26 2.64
N SER A 124 4.33 -0.44 2.06
CA SER A 124 5.40 0.55 2.07
C SER A 124 5.12 1.75 1.19
N ALA A 125 5.06 2.95 1.78
CA ALA A 125 5.04 4.16 0.96
C ALA A 125 6.36 4.34 0.19
N VAL A 126 7.50 3.99 0.79
CA VAL A 126 8.83 4.12 0.18
C VAL A 126 8.96 3.22 -1.04
N TRP A 127 8.55 1.95 -0.95
CA TRP A 127 8.54 1.04 -2.09
C TRP A 127 7.69 1.59 -3.23
N HIS A 128 6.50 2.12 -2.94
CA HIS A 128 5.65 2.73 -3.96
C HIS A 128 6.33 3.94 -4.62
N TYR A 129 7.02 4.79 -3.86
CA TYR A 129 7.75 5.91 -4.43
C TYR A 129 8.93 5.46 -5.31
N MET A 130 9.72 4.50 -4.85
CA MET A 130 10.82 3.94 -5.64
C MET A 130 10.29 3.29 -6.92
N HIS A 131 9.24 2.48 -6.80
CA HIS A 131 8.59 1.82 -7.93
C HIS A 131 8.03 2.83 -8.93
N LEU A 132 7.36 3.89 -8.49
CA LEU A 132 6.85 4.93 -9.37
C LEU A 132 7.97 5.73 -10.05
N TYR A 133 9.05 6.04 -9.34
CA TYR A 133 10.19 6.77 -9.90
C TYR A 133 10.94 5.92 -10.93
N ASN A 134 11.30 4.70 -10.57
CA ASN A 134 11.93 3.73 -11.45
C ASN A 134 11.53 2.30 -11.09
N PRO A 135 10.54 1.71 -11.80
CA PRO A 135 10.02 0.38 -11.49
C PRO A 135 11.09 -0.71 -11.40
N ARG A 136 12.12 -0.63 -12.26
CA ARG A 136 13.22 -1.60 -12.33
C ARG A 136 14.13 -1.59 -11.10
N SER A 137 14.04 -0.56 -10.27
CA SER A 137 14.84 -0.49 -9.04
C SER A 137 14.34 -1.42 -7.93
N VAL A 138 13.08 -1.85 -8.00
CA VAL A 138 12.48 -2.75 -7.00
C VAL A 138 11.86 -4.00 -7.62
N VAL A 139 11.67 -4.01 -8.94
CA VAL A 139 11.22 -5.16 -9.73
C VAL A 139 12.01 -5.13 -11.04
N GLU A 140 13.14 -5.82 -11.09
CA GLU A 140 14.13 -5.74 -12.18
C GLU A 140 13.52 -5.98 -13.57
N GLU A 141 12.61 -6.95 -13.70
CA GLU A 141 11.95 -7.33 -14.95
C GLU A 141 10.72 -6.46 -15.28
N SER A 142 10.49 -5.37 -14.54
CA SER A 142 9.29 -4.55 -14.74
C SER A 142 9.30 -3.83 -16.09
N ILE A 143 8.26 -4.06 -16.87
CA ILE A 143 7.96 -3.31 -18.10
C ILE A 143 7.17 -2.02 -17.84
N MET A 144 6.85 -1.70 -16.58
CA MET A 144 6.14 -0.48 -16.23
C MET A 144 6.98 0.75 -16.59
N PRO A 145 6.40 1.79 -17.21
CA PRO A 145 7.10 3.05 -17.43
C PRO A 145 7.50 3.73 -16.12
N SER A 146 8.58 4.51 -16.15
CA SER A 146 8.95 5.39 -15.03
C SER A 146 8.08 6.66 -15.03
N TYR A 147 7.74 7.16 -13.84
CA TYR A 147 6.97 8.40 -13.64
C TYR A 147 7.80 9.48 -12.91
N PRO A 148 9.02 9.85 -13.40
CA PRO A 148 9.91 10.77 -12.70
C PRO A 148 9.31 12.18 -12.55
N TRP A 149 8.36 12.56 -13.41
CA TRP A 149 7.65 13.85 -13.33
C TRP A 149 6.74 14.00 -12.11
N LEU A 150 6.43 12.91 -11.40
CA LEU A 150 5.75 12.96 -10.10
C LEU A 150 6.70 13.35 -8.96
N PHE A 151 7.99 13.56 -9.25
CA PHE A 151 9.03 13.85 -8.28
C PHE A 151 9.81 15.11 -8.66
N LYS A 152 10.52 15.68 -7.69
CA LYS A 152 11.46 16.79 -7.88
C LYS A 152 12.83 16.39 -7.35
N VAL A 153 13.89 16.93 -7.93
CA VAL A 153 15.25 16.75 -7.41
C VAL A 153 15.70 18.08 -6.81
N ALA A 154 16.18 18.06 -5.57
CA ALA A 154 16.79 19.22 -4.95
C ALA A 154 18.00 18.82 -4.08
N GLU A 155 19.02 19.66 -4.05
CA GLU A 155 20.22 19.41 -3.24
C GLU A 155 19.93 19.50 -1.73
N ASN A 156 19.15 20.51 -1.34
CA ASN A 156 18.78 20.77 0.05
C ASN A 156 17.26 20.69 0.24
N PRO A 157 16.69 19.47 0.38
CA PRO A 157 15.28 19.30 0.70
C PRO A 157 14.92 19.94 2.05
N SER A 158 13.69 20.47 2.14
CA SER A 158 13.11 20.88 3.42
C SER A 158 13.07 19.69 4.39
N LYS A 159 13.21 19.96 5.70
CA LYS A 159 13.17 18.92 6.76
C LYS A 159 11.91 18.04 6.72
N ASN A 160 10.80 18.58 6.21
CA ASN A 160 9.51 17.88 6.12
C ASN A 160 9.24 17.28 4.73
N ALA A 161 10.20 17.36 3.80
CA ALA A 161 10.07 16.75 2.49
C ALA A 161 10.17 15.22 2.60
N MET A 162 9.30 14.52 1.87
CA MET A 162 9.42 13.07 1.71
C MET A 162 10.54 12.79 0.71
N VAL A 163 11.73 12.49 1.23
CA VAL A 163 12.89 12.12 0.43
C VAL A 163 12.82 10.65 0.06
N VAL A 164 13.08 10.34 -1.21
CA VAL A 164 13.07 8.99 -1.75
C VAL A 164 14.50 8.60 -2.09
N SER A 165 14.98 7.51 -1.51
CA SER A 165 16.31 6.94 -1.80
C SER A 165 16.19 5.82 -2.82
N MET A 166 17.07 5.78 -3.81
CA MET A 166 17.08 4.76 -4.87
C MET A 166 18.29 3.83 -4.72
N PRO A 167 18.18 2.56 -5.15
CA PRO A 167 19.31 1.64 -5.23
C PRO A 167 20.26 2.00 -6.35
N GLY A 168 21.56 1.80 -6.14
CA GLY A 168 22.59 1.89 -7.19
C GLY A 168 22.46 3.15 -8.05
N ASP A 169 22.55 2.96 -9.37
CA ASP A 169 22.52 4.05 -10.35
C ASP A 169 21.09 4.44 -10.79
N TYR A 170 20.05 3.97 -10.08
CA TYR A 170 18.66 4.32 -10.41
C TYR A 170 18.24 5.71 -9.91
N GLY A 171 19.09 6.38 -9.12
CA GLY A 171 18.89 7.74 -8.64
C GLY A 171 19.43 8.81 -9.60
N PRO A 172 19.12 10.10 -9.36
CA PRO A 172 19.71 11.20 -10.11
C PRO A 172 21.22 11.32 -9.81
N SER A 173 21.99 11.79 -10.79
CA SER A 173 23.45 11.97 -10.64
C SER A 173 23.82 12.97 -9.54
N ASN A 174 22.96 13.96 -9.27
CA ASN A 174 23.13 14.93 -8.18
C ASN A 174 21.77 15.25 -7.53
N GLY A 175 21.79 15.53 -6.23
CA GLY A 175 20.62 15.93 -5.45
C GLY A 175 19.77 14.77 -4.92
N LYS A 176 18.74 15.11 -4.13
CA LYS A 176 17.83 14.15 -3.49
C LYS A 176 16.47 14.19 -4.15
N ILE A 177 15.87 13.02 -4.37
CA ILE A 177 14.53 12.89 -4.94
C ILE A 177 13.50 13.22 -3.87
N ILE A 178 12.52 14.05 -4.21
CA ILE A 178 11.45 14.52 -3.33
C ILE A 178 10.11 14.19 -3.98
N ALA A 179 9.26 13.47 -3.26
CA ALA A 179 7.90 13.18 -3.71
C ALA A 179 7.05 14.46 -3.74
N THR A 180 6.44 14.76 -4.89
CA THR A 180 5.47 15.87 -4.99
C THR A 180 4.14 15.51 -4.31
N GLU A 181 3.27 16.49 -4.13
CA GLU A 181 1.91 16.24 -3.61
C GLU A 181 1.10 15.29 -4.49
N LYS A 182 1.35 15.25 -5.81
CA LYS A 182 0.72 14.27 -6.71
C LYS A 182 1.21 12.84 -6.40
N ALA A 183 2.52 12.65 -6.23
CA ALA A 183 3.08 11.36 -5.84
C ALA A 183 2.52 10.90 -4.48
N LYS A 184 2.51 11.79 -3.48
CA LYS A 184 1.97 11.48 -2.14
C LYS A 184 0.50 11.09 -2.19
N ALA A 185 -0.31 11.82 -2.96
CA ALA A 185 -1.72 11.49 -3.13
C ALA A 185 -1.90 10.14 -3.82
N LEU A 186 -1.16 9.87 -4.90
CA LEU A 186 -1.20 8.60 -5.61
C LEU A 186 -0.82 7.42 -4.69
N VAL A 187 0.26 7.55 -3.92
CA VAL A 187 0.68 6.52 -2.96
C VAL A 187 -0.35 6.34 -1.84
N ALA A 188 -0.96 7.42 -1.34
CA ALA A 188 -2.06 7.31 -0.37
C ALA A 188 -3.23 6.51 -0.94
N TYR A 189 -3.61 6.78 -2.19
CA TYR A 189 -4.65 6.02 -2.88
C TYR A 189 -4.26 4.54 -3.04
N LEU A 190 -3.09 4.22 -3.58
CA LEU A 190 -2.63 2.84 -3.72
C LEU A 190 -2.63 2.10 -2.37
N LYS A 191 -2.16 2.75 -1.31
CA LYS A 191 -2.18 2.20 0.05
C LYS A 191 -3.60 2.04 0.62
N SER A 192 -4.57 2.83 0.20
CA SER A 192 -5.97 2.67 0.61
C SER A 192 -6.66 1.46 -0.04
N LEU A 193 -6.11 0.92 -1.15
CA LEU A 193 -6.66 -0.25 -1.83
C LEU A 193 -6.41 -1.52 -1.01
N LYS A 194 -7.31 -1.77 -0.05
CA LYS A 194 -7.30 -2.89 0.87
C LYS A 194 -8.68 -3.53 0.88
N GLN A 195 -8.82 -4.70 0.25
CA GLN A 195 -10.08 -5.42 0.27
C GLN A 195 -10.45 -5.81 1.71
N VAL A 196 -11.70 -5.53 2.10
CA VAL A 196 -12.29 -5.94 3.39
C VAL A 196 -13.09 -7.22 3.22
N SER A 197 -13.39 -7.93 4.30
CA SER A 197 -14.22 -9.14 4.23
C SER A 197 -15.64 -8.82 3.72
N THR A 198 -16.19 -9.68 2.85
CA THR A 198 -17.57 -9.60 2.34
C THR A 198 -18.60 -9.98 3.40
N ASP A 199 -18.23 -10.87 4.31
CA ASP A 199 -19.15 -11.51 5.27
C ASP A 199 -19.18 -10.79 6.61
N ALA A 200 -18.41 -9.72 6.75
CA ALA A 200 -18.38 -8.90 7.94
C ALA A 200 -19.69 -8.13 8.07
N ARG A 201 -20.74 -8.76 8.64
CA ARG A 201 -21.58 -8.01 9.59
C ARG A 201 -20.62 -7.43 10.63
N PRO A 202 -20.73 -6.16 11.04
CA PRO A 202 -19.94 -5.67 12.16
C PRO A 202 -20.20 -6.63 13.30
N THR A 203 -19.19 -7.42 13.68
CA THR A 203 -19.39 -8.40 14.72
C THR A 203 -19.69 -7.62 16.00
N ALA A 204 -20.45 -8.23 16.91
CA ALA A 204 -20.59 -7.68 18.26
C ALA A 204 -19.21 -7.36 18.87
N ALA A 205 -18.14 -8.05 18.44
CA ALA A 205 -16.75 -7.75 18.78
C ALA A 205 -16.20 -6.46 18.17
N GLN A 206 -16.61 -6.02 16.97
CA GLN A 206 -16.19 -4.74 16.39
C GLN A 206 -17.00 -3.54 16.92
N LYS A 207 -18.29 -3.76 17.24
CA LYS A 207 -19.10 -2.76 17.96
C LYS A 207 -18.64 -2.63 19.42
N ALA A 208 -18.30 -3.75 20.06
CA ALA A 208 -17.69 -3.76 21.39
C ALA A 208 -16.27 -3.20 21.39
N LYS A 209 -15.49 -3.25 20.29
CA LYS A 209 -14.14 -2.62 20.23
C LYS A 209 -14.18 -1.10 20.09
N ALA A 210 -15.33 -0.51 19.75
CA ALA A 210 -15.56 0.93 19.85
C ALA A 210 -15.93 1.37 21.28
N ASP A 211 -16.52 0.46 22.08
CA ASP A 211 -16.92 0.72 23.47
C ASP A 211 -15.96 0.11 24.53
N SER A 212 -15.03 -0.78 24.13
CA SER A 212 -14.08 -1.47 25.04
C SER A 212 -12.68 -0.87 25.03
N VAL A 213 -12.45 0.22 24.30
CA VAL A 213 -11.23 1.05 24.41
C VAL A 213 -11.09 1.63 25.82
N ALA A 214 -12.17 1.65 26.61
CA ALA A 214 -12.19 2.15 27.99
C ALA A 214 -12.04 1.07 29.08
N ALA A 215 -11.93 -0.24 28.77
CA ALA A 215 -12.06 -1.28 29.80
C ALA A 215 -11.06 -2.45 29.77
N GLN A 216 -10.05 -2.47 28.88
CA GLN A 216 -9.04 -3.54 28.85
C GLN A 216 -7.61 -3.01 28.91
N ALA A 217 -7.29 -2.40 30.05
CA ALA A 217 -5.93 -2.28 30.54
C ALA A 217 -5.59 -3.51 31.40
N ALA A 218 -5.32 -4.66 30.77
CA ALA A 218 -4.57 -5.78 31.38
C ALA A 218 -4.25 -6.85 30.33
N LYS A 219 -2.96 -6.92 29.94
CA LYS A 219 -2.30 -7.90 29.06
C LYS A 219 -2.75 -7.93 27.60
N LYS A 220 -2.33 -6.91 26.85
CA LYS A 220 -2.22 -6.92 25.39
C LYS A 220 -1.07 -7.88 25.01
N GLU A 221 -1.35 -8.98 24.30
CA GLU A 221 -0.28 -9.71 23.64
C GLU A 221 0.34 -8.81 22.56
N ILE A 222 1.64 -8.55 22.70
CA ILE A 222 2.40 -7.70 21.79
C ILE A 222 2.90 -8.58 20.65
N SER A 223 2.28 -8.47 19.46
CA SER A 223 2.65 -9.25 18.28
C SER A 223 3.81 -8.60 17.53
N GLY A 224 4.99 -9.22 17.59
CA GLY A 224 6.17 -8.79 16.83
C GLY A 224 5.95 -8.76 15.32
N ALA A 225 5.21 -9.73 14.77
CA ALA A 225 4.87 -9.78 13.35
C ALA A 225 4.02 -8.60 12.88
N THR A 226 3.09 -8.14 13.74
CA THR A 226 2.24 -6.98 13.42
C THR A 226 3.06 -5.69 13.46
N ILE A 227 3.90 -5.54 14.49
CA ILE A 227 4.81 -4.40 14.61
C ILE A 227 5.78 -4.36 13.42
N TYR A 228 6.30 -5.51 13.00
CA TYR A 228 7.16 -5.62 11.82
C TYR A 228 6.41 -5.19 10.55
N ALA A 229 5.20 -5.71 10.33
CA ALA A 229 4.40 -5.37 9.15
C ALA A 229 4.09 -3.87 9.07
N ASP A 230 3.81 -3.23 10.20
CA ASP A 230 3.43 -1.82 10.28
C ASP A 230 4.63 -0.87 10.16
N ASN A 231 5.80 -1.26 10.69
CA ASN A 231 6.95 -0.35 10.85
C ASN A 231 8.17 -0.72 9.98
N CYS A 232 8.46 -2.01 9.80
CA CYS A 232 9.74 -2.49 9.29
C CYS A 232 9.64 -3.08 7.86
N ALA A 233 8.58 -3.85 7.59
CA ALA A 233 8.34 -4.54 6.32
C ALA A 233 8.29 -3.59 5.13
N SER A 234 8.04 -2.30 5.40
CA SER A 234 8.04 -1.28 4.37
C SER A 234 9.39 -1.15 3.64
N CYS A 235 10.50 -1.34 4.35
CA CYS A 235 11.85 -1.19 3.82
C CYS A 235 12.55 -2.56 3.74
N HIS A 236 12.34 -3.41 4.74
CA HIS A 236 12.97 -4.73 4.83
C HIS A 236 12.19 -5.84 4.11
N GLN A 237 11.08 -5.50 3.45
CA GLN A 237 10.14 -6.42 2.78
C GLN A 237 9.46 -7.39 3.75
N SER A 238 8.31 -7.95 3.34
CA SER A 238 7.57 -8.92 4.16
C SER A 238 8.28 -10.26 4.31
N ASP A 239 9.19 -10.58 3.38
CA ASP A 239 10.03 -11.77 3.40
C ASP A 239 11.41 -11.54 4.04
N GLY A 240 11.63 -10.34 4.62
CA GLY A 240 12.87 -10.00 5.31
C GLY A 240 14.08 -9.84 4.39
N LYS A 241 13.93 -9.88 3.07
CA LYS A 241 15.08 -9.80 2.14
C LYS A 241 15.58 -8.39 1.87
N GLY A 242 14.84 -7.37 2.30
CA GLY A 242 15.17 -5.97 2.02
C GLY A 242 15.19 -5.65 0.52
N VAL A 243 15.91 -4.58 0.18
CA VAL A 243 16.11 -4.13 -1.19
C VAL A 243 17.61 -3.98 -1.40
N GLN A 244 18.18 -4.82 -2.27
CA GLN A 244 19.63 -4.86 -2.51
C GLN A 244 20.20 -3.46 -2.79
N GLY A 245 21.26 -3.09 -2.08
CA GLY A 245 21.92 -1.77 -2.20
C GLY A 245 21.22 -0.61 -1.49
N VAL A 246 19.99 -0.79 -0.95
CA VAL A 246 19.26 0.27 -0.21
C VAL A 246 18.97 -0.15 1.22
N PHE A 247 18.22 -1.23 1.40
CA PHE A 247 17.79 -1.73 2.70
C PHE A 247 18.30 -3.15 2.89
N PRO A 248 19.07 -3.42 3.95
CA PRO A 248 19.67 -4.73 4.14
C PRO A 248 18.64 -5.83 4.40
N PRO A 249 18.94 -7.08 4.02
CA PRO A 249 18.15 -8.24 4.44
C PRO A 249 18.26 -8.43 5.96
N MET A 250 17.19 -8.94 6.57
CA MET A 250 17.19 -9.50 7.91
C MET A 250 17.48 -11.02 7.91
N VAL A 251 17.34 -11.67 6.75
CA VAL A 251 17.66 -13.08 6.56
C VAL A 251 19.18 -13.26 6.54
N ASP A 252 19.69 -14.17 7.37
CA ASP A 252 21.12 -14.46 7.53
C ASP A 252 22.00 -13.26 7.88
N ASP A 253 21.43 -12.15 8.36
CA ASP A 253 22.20 -10.96 8.70
C ASP A 253 23.07 -11.22 9.94
N PRO A 254 24.38 -10.86 9.94
CA PRO A 254 25.26 -11.15 11.07
C PRO A 254 24.86 -10.47 12.37
N VAL A 255 24.19 -9.32 12.31
CA VAL A 255 23.69 -8.59 13.48
C VAL A 255 22.40 -9.24 14.00
N VAL A 256 21.50 -9.63 13.10
CA VAL A 256 20.26 -10.37 13.46
C VAL A 256 20.59 -11.75 14.03
N MET A 257 21.62 -12.42 13.51
CA MET A 257 22.01 -13.77 13.93
C MET A 257 23.00 -13.79 15.11
N ALA A 258 23.47 -12.63 15.58
CA ALA A 258 24.44 -12.56 16.67
C ALA A 258 23.85 -13.11 17.97
N LYS A 259 24.66 -13.87 18.74
CA LYS A 259 24.29 -14.32 20.09
C LYS A 259 24.06 -13.16 21.04
N ASP A 260 24.86 -12.10 20.92
CA ASP A 260 24.67 -10.85 21.64
C ASP A 260 23.74 -9.92 20.81
N PRO A 261 22.52 -9.63 21.30
CA PRO A 261 21.55 -8.83 20.57
C PRO A 261 21.82 -7.32 20.66
N THR A 262 22.84 -6.87 21.40
CA THR A 262 23.07 -5.45 21.70
C THR A 262 23.10 -4.57 20.45
N LYS A 263 23.84 -4.98 19.41
CA LYS A 263 23.92 -4.23 18.14
C LYS A 263 22.58 -4.21 17.40
N HIS A 264 21.82 -5.30 17.42
CA HIS A 264 20.50 -5.37 16.79
C HIS A 264 19.52 -4.41 17.48
N ILE A 265 19.51 -4.41 18.82
CA ILE A 265 18.71 -3.50 19.63
C ILE A 265 19.08 -2.03 19.33
N GLN A 266 20.37 -1.70 19.29
CA GLN A 266 20.84 -0.35 18.97
C GLN A 266 20.36 0.13 17.60
N VAL A 267 20.44 -0.72 16.57
CA VAL A 267 19.99 -0.37 15.22
C VAL A 267 18.50 -0.05 15.20
N VAL A 268 17.65 -0.82 15.90
CA VAL A 268 16.22 -0.55 15.99
C VAL A 268 15.94 0.74 16.78
N LEU A 269 16.62 0.95 17.91
CA LEU A 269 16.39 2.11 18.76
C LEU A 269 16.84 3.43 18.11
N TYR A 270 18.03 3.43 17.49
CA TYR A 270 18.72 4.65 17.06
C TYR A 270 18.79 4.82 15.55
N GLY A 271 18.33 3.84 14.79
CA GLY A 271 18.45 3.84 13.34
C GLY A 271 19.88 3.58 12.89
N LEU A 272 20.04 3.45 11.58
CA LEU A 272 21.31 3.16 10.94
C LEU A 272 21.32 3.77 9.54
N GLN A 273 22.47 4.21 9.07
CA GLN A 273 22.63 4.72 7.72
C GLN A 273 24.02 4.35 7.17
N GLY A 274 24.08 3.99 5.89
CA GLY A 274 25.34 3.93 5.14
C GLY A 274 26.31 2.85 5.63
N LYS A 275 25.85 1.60 5.73
CA LYS A 275 26.68 0.47 6.19
C LYS A 275 26.89 -0.57 5.10
N THR A 276 28.04 -1.23 5.19
CA THR A 276 28.36 -2.38 4.32
C THR A 276 28.11 -3.66 5.08
N ILE A 277 27.24 -4.52 4.54
CA ILE A 277 26.93 -5.83 5.10
C ILE A 277 27.32 -6.88 4.08
N LYS A 278 28.19 -7.82 4.48
CA LYS A 278 28.73 -8.89 3.60
C LYS A 278 29.23 -8.36 2.24
N GLY A 279 29.92 -7.22 2.24
CA GLY A 279 30.49 -6.60 1.03
C GLY A 279 29.51 -5.79 0.18
N THR A 280 28.22 -5.70 0.53
CA THR A 280 27.24 -4.85 -0.15
C THR A 280 26.98 -3.59 0.66
N ALA A 281 27.16 -2.41 0.05
CA ALA A 281 26.87 -1.13 0.68
C ALA A 281 25.36 -0.82 0.62
N TYR A 282 24.77 -0.48 1.78
CA TYR A 282 23.37 -0.11 1.92
C TYR A 282 23.26 1.35 2.32
N GLN A 283 22.73 2.17 1.40
CA GLN A 283 22.67 3.63 1.57
C GLN A 283 21.36 4.13 2.20
N GLY A 284 20.37 3.26 2.39
CA GLY A 284 19.12 3.60 3.04
C GLY A 284 19.33 4.08 4.47
N ALA A 285 18.58 5.11 4.86
CA ALA A 285 18.54 5.56 6.25
C ALA A 285 17.36 4.87 6.95
N MET A 286 17.67 4.05 7.94
CA MET A 286 16.69 3.49 8.87
C MET A 286 16.41 4.52 9.96
N GLN A 287 15.15 4.91 10.11
CA GLN A 287 14.76 5.85 11.16
C GLN A 287 14.89 5.23 12.57
N PRO A 288 15.18 6.04 13.62
CA PRO A 288 15.16 5.56 14.99
C PRO A 288 13.74 5.26 15.48
N PHE A 289 13.52 4.08 16.08
CA PHE A 289 12.23 3.70 16.65
C PHE A 289 12.17 3.82 18.18
N GLY A 290 13.27 4.17 18.85
CA GLY A 290 13.31 4.21 20.33
C GLY A 290 12.32 5.18 20.99
N LYS A 291 11.86 6.21 20.27
CA LYS A 291 10.81 7.12 20.76
C LYS A 291 9.39 6.70 20.37
N LEU A 292 9.27 5.76 19.44
CA LEU A 292 7.99 5.35 18.84
C LEU A 292 7.47 4.04 19.43
N LEU A 293 8.37 3.15 19.87
CA LEU A 293 8.03 1.83 20.40
C LEU A 293 8.48 1.70 21.87
N SER A 294 7.69 0.98 22.67
CA SER A 294 8.08 0.58 24.03
C SER A 294 9.18 -0.48 24.01
N ASP A 295 9.80 -0.75 25.16
CA ASP A 295 10.84 -1.78 25.26
C ASP A 295 10.30 -3.18 24.97
N GLU A 296 9.05 -3.45 25.36
CA GLU A 296 8.34 -4.70 25.04
C GLU A 296 8.00 -4.81 23.55
N GLU A 297 7.61 -3.71 22.90
CA GLU A 297 7.32 -3.66 21.47
C GLU A 297 8.60 -3.86 20.64
N VAL A 298 9.71 -3.26 21.06
CA VAL A 298 11.03 -3.46 20.44
C VAL A 298 11.50 -4.91 20.61
N ALA A 299 11.39 -5.48 21.81
CA ALA A 299 11.75 -6.89 22.03
C ALA A 299 10.89 -7.83 21.17
N ALA A 300 9.59 -7.57 21.07
CA ALA A 300 8.68 -8.39 20.26
C ALA A 300 9.03 -8.37 18.77
N VAL A 301 9.30 -7.18 18.18
CA VAL A 301 9.66 -7.08 16.76
C VAL A 301 11.02 -7.70 16.47
N ILE A 302 12.02 -7.49 17.34
CA ILE A 302 13.34 -8.11 17.23
C ILE A 302 13.22 -9.64 17.29
N ASN A 303 12.39 -10.18 18.19
CA ASN A 303 12.17 -11.62 18.27
C ASN A 303 11.52 -12.18 17.00
N HIS A 304 10.58 -11.45 16.40
CA HIS A 304 10.03 -11.85 15.10
C HIS A 304 11.10 -11.88 14.02
N GLU A 305 11.96 -10.87 13.93
CA GLU A 305 13.07 -10.81 12.96
C GLU A 305 14.08 -11.96 13.15
N ARG A 306 14.37 -12.30 14.40
CA ARG A 306 15.37 -13.33 14.80
C ARG A 306 14.88 -14.77 14.66
N THR A 307 13.57 -14.97 14.49
CA THR A 307 12.93 -16.30 14.41
C THR A 307 12.13 -16.52 13.12
N SER A 308 12.09 -15.53 12.23
CA SER A 308 11.39 -15.62 10.95
C SER A 308 12.31 -15.96 9.80
N TRP A 309 11.72 -16.42 8.70
CA TRP A 309 12.42 -16.64 7.42
C TRP A 309 13.62 -17.61 7.49
N GLY A 310 13.60 -18.52 8.47
CA GLY A 310 14.67 -19.50 8.69
C GLY A 310 15.75 -19.05 9.68
N ASN A 311 15.64 -17.85 10.25
CA ASN A 311 16.50 -17.39 11.33
C ASN A 311 16.23 -18.19 12.62
N ASP A 312 17.30 -18.53 13.35
CA ASP A 312 17.25 -19.23 14.64
C ASP A 312 18.27 -18.59 15.61
N ALA A 313 17.99 -17.34 15.99
CA ALA A 313 18.83 -16.58 16.91
C ALA A 313 18.17 -16.42 18.29
N PRO A 314 18.96 -16.35 19.39
CA PRO A 314 18.43 -16.22 20.74
C PRO A 314 17.46 -15.03 20.90
N THR A 315 16.32 -15.22 21.54
CA THR A 315 15.34 -14.17 21.78
C THR A 315 15.83 -13.12 22.79
N VAL A 316 15.27 -11.92 22.70
CA VAL A 316 15.56 -10.73 23.50
C VAL A 316 14.40 -10.45 24.45
N THR A 317 14.69 -9.93 25.65
CA THR A 317 13.66 -9.48 26.61
C THR A 317 13.53 -7.95 26.64
N ALA A 318 12.44 -7.44 27.22
CA ALA A 318 12.25 -6.01 27.41
C ALA A 318 13.33 -5.40 28.32
N GLU A 319 13.82 -6.17 29.31
CA GLU A 319 14.93 -5.72 30.17
C GLU A 319 16.23 -5.51 29.39
N ASP A 320 16.49 -6.34 28.37
CA ASP A 320 17.68 -6.18 27.53
C ASP A 320 17.58 -4.91 26.68
N VAL A 321 16.39 -4.60 26.15
CA VAL A 321 16.13 -3.33 25.46
C VAL A 321 16.31 -2.14 26.41
N ALA A 322 15.74 -2.23 27.62
CA ALA A 322 15.84 -1.18 28.62
C ALA A 322 17.30 -0.91 29.06
N LYS A 323 18.13 -1.96 29.16
CA LYS A 323 19.58 -1.82 29.44
C LYS A 323 20.29 -1.03 28.35
N VAL A 324 20.04 -1.36 27.07
CA VAL A 324 20.63 -0.62 25.94
C VAL A 324 20.15 0.83 25.94
N ARG A 325 18.85 1.06 26.13
CA ARG A 325 18.25 2.40 26.14
C ARG A 325 18.86 3.32 27.22
N LYS A 326 19.22 2.78 28.38
CA LYS A 326 19.81 3.51 29.51
C LYS A 326 21.33 3.67 29.45
N ASN A 327 22.01 3.04 28.50
CA ASN A 327 23.47 3.02 28.46
C ASN A 327 24.03 4.09 27.52
N ASP A 328 24.38 5.24 28.09
CA ASP A 328 24.91 6.40 27.36
C ASP A 328 26.26 6.17 26.66
N GLU A 329 27.03 5.15 27.07
CA GLU A 329 28.28 4.76 26.39
C GLU A 329 28.00 3.96 25.10
N LEU A 330 27.00 3.07 25.14
CA LEU A 330 26.51 2.33 23.97
C LEU A 330 25.73 3.22 22.99
N ASN A 331 25.20 4.35 23.46
CA ASN A 331 24.46 5.33 22.66
C ASN A 331 25.37 6.21 21.76
N LYS A 332 26.70 6.15 21.94
CA LYS A 332 27.69 6.94 21.19
C LYS A 332 28.21 6.25 19.92
N ILE A 333 27.85 4.99 19.65
CA ILE A 333 28.36 4.19 18.51
C ILE A 333 27.62 4.54 17.19
N GLN A 334 27.50 5.83 16.88
CA GLN A 334 27.21 6.34 15.53
C GLN A 334 28.37 7.16 14.94
N ALA A 335 29.52 7.24 15.62
CA ALA A 335 30.65 8.05 15.16
C ALA A 335 31.87 7.27 14.63
N GLU A 336 32.10 6.00 15.02
CA GLU A 336 33.29 5.25 14.59
C GLU A 336 32.94 3.77 14.37
N GLU A 337 32.89 3.37 13.09
CA GLU A 337 33.38 2.10 12.49
C GLU A 337 32.89 1.97 11.04
#